data_AF-A0A520VUS3-F1
#
_entry.id   AF-A0A520VUS3-F1
#
_cell.length_a   1.000
_cell.length_b   1.000
_cell.length_c   1.000
_cell.angle_alpha   90.00
_cell.angle_beta   90.00
_cell.angle_gamma   90.00
#
_symmetry.space_group_name_H-M   'P 1'
#
loop_
_entity.id
_entity.type
_entity.pdbx_description
1 polymer ?
#
loop_
_entity_poly.entity_id
_entity_poly.type
_entity_poly.pdbx_seq_one_letter_code
_entity_poly.pdbx_strand_id
1 'polypeptide(L)' 'MSKKIRFCVGESLVAGGPPGTAAEPEVIIGELDGPVGVAFANQLGDQNNGHSKVLAIMNTDIMVKPAT' A
#
# COMPACT_ATOMS: atom_id res chain seq x y z
N MET A 1 11.06 -13.34 18.31
CA MET A 1 11.00 -12.52 17.09
C MET A 1 9.89 -13.06 16.21
N SER A 2 9.00 -12.20 15.71
CA SER A 2 8.03 -12.61 14.69
C SER A 2 8.77 -13.01 13.40
N LYS A 3 8.16 -13.90 12.62
CA LYS A 3 8.69 -14.32 11.32
C LYS A 3 8.68 -13.12 10.37
N LYS A 4 9.81 -12.83 9.72
CA LYS A 4 9.89 -11.81 8.67
C LYS A 4 8.91 -12.12 7.54
N ILE A 5 8.16 -11.12 7.11
CA ILE A 5 7.26 -11.19 5.96
C ILE A 5 8.13 -11.03 4.71
N ARG A 6 8.23 -12.10 3.91
CA ARG A 6 8.91 -12.04 2.61
C ARG A 6 8.10 -11.20 1.62
N PHE A 7 8.66 -10.97 0.43
CA PHE A 7 7.92 -10.40 -0.70
C PHE A 7 6.72 -11.28 -1.04
N CYS A 8 5.52 -10.77 -0.77
CA CYS A 8 4.25 -11.39 -1.09
C CYS A 8 3.40 -10.42 -1.91
N VAL A 9 2.62 -10.95 -2.83
CA VAL A 9 1.68 -10.20 -3.68
C VAL A 9 0.29 -10.79 -3.49
N GLY A 10 -0.72 -9.93 -3.46
CA GLY A 10 -2.13 -10.32 -3.43
C GLY A 10 -2.99 -9.35 -4.22
N GLU A 11 -4.13 -9.83 -4.67
CA GLU A 11 -5.19 -9.05 -5.29
C GLU A 11 -6.54 -9.48 -4.70
N SER A 12 -7.53 -8.61 -4.82
CA SER A 12 -8.92 -8.95 -4.55
C SER A 12 -9.83 -8.02 -5.35
N LEU A 13 -10.95 -8.54 -5.86
CA LEU A 13 -12.03 -7.72 -6.40
C LEU A 13 -13.25 -7.80 -5.48
N VAL A 14 -13.77 -6.63 -5.08
CA VAL A 14 -15.04 -6.51 -4.36
C VAL A 14 -16.00 -5.67 -5.20
N ALA A 15 -17.08 -6.31 -5.65
CA ALA A 15 -18.12 -5.70 -6.47
C ALA A 15 -19.53 -5.98 -5.89
N GLY A 16 -20.56 -5.38 -6.48
CA GLY A 16 -21.96 -5.53 -6.08
C GLY A 16 -22.56 -4.34 -5.33
N GLY A 17 -21.78 -3.26 -5.12
CA GLY A 17 -22.27 -1.97 -4.64
C GLY A 17 -22.94 -1.12 -5.74
N PRO A 18 -23.25 0.15 -5.44
CA PRO A 18 -23.75 1.09 -6.45
C PRO A 18 -22.84 1.19 -7.70
N PRO A 19 -23.37 1.64 -8.85
CA PRO A 19 -22.55 1.84 -10.05
C PRO A 19 -21.32 2.71 -9.78
N GLY A 20 -20.15 2.27 -10.25
CA GLY A 20 -18.88 2.99 -10.09
C GLY A 20 -18.18 2.82 -8.74
N THR A 21 -18.58 1.83 -7.92
CA THR A 21 -18.00 1.61 -6.57
C THR A 21 -17.28 0.28 -6.39
N ALA A 22 -17.04 -0.47 -7.47
CA ALA A 22 -16.20 -1.66 -7.40
C ALA A 22 -14.78 -1.27 -6.95
N ALA A 23 -14.20 -2.07 -6.06
CA ALA A 23 -12.85 -1.87 -5.55
C ALA A 23 -11.99 -3.09 -5.89
N GLU A 24 -10.82 -2.83 -6.46
CA GLU A 24 -9.87 -3.86 -6.89
C GLU A 24 -8.46 -3.43 -6.46
N PRO A 25 -8.03 -3.73 -5.23
CA PRO A 25 -6.66 -3.46 -4.79
C PRO A 25 -5.67 -4.54 -5.23
N GLU A 26 -4.52 -4.11 -5.77
CA GLU A 26 -3.30 -4.90 -5.88
C GLU A 26 -2.31 -4.50 -4.79
N VAL A 27 -1.87 -5.46 -3.98
CA VAL A 27 -1.06 -5.21 -2.78
C VAL A 27 0.23 -6.01 -2.81
N ILE A 28 1.33 -5.35 -2.45
CA ILE A 28 2.62 -5.97 -2.17
C ILE A 28 2.95 -5.74 -0.68
N ILE A 29 3.37 -6.78 0.02
CA ILE A 29 3.85 -6.69 1.40
C ILE A 29 5.22 -7.36 1.53
N GLY A 30 6.08 -6.80 2.38
CA GLY A 30 7.41 -7.34 2.68
C GLY A 30 8.20 -6.43 3.61
N GLU A 31 9.42 -6.83 3.95
CA GLU A 31 10.29 -6.05 4.83
C GLU A 31 10.74 -4.71 4.22
N LEU A 32 10.85 -3.69 5.08
CA LEU A 32 11.36 -2.36 4.71
C LEU A 32 12.86 -2.34 4.42
N ASP A 33 13.62 -3.33 4.88
CA ASP A 33 15.05 -3.50 4.56
C ASP A 33 15.28 -4.31 3.27
N GLY A 34 14.22 -4.59 2.50
CA GLY A 34 14.27 -5.37 1.27
C GLY A 34 13.69 -4.65 0.04
N PRO A 35 13.38 -5.40 -1.04
CA PRO A 35 12.88 -4.84 -2.29
C PRO A 35 11.60 -4.02 -2.14
N VAL A 36 10.71 -4.40 -1.20
CA VAL A 36 9.49 -3.65 -0.90
C VAL A 36 9.81 -2.28 -0.31
N GLY A 37 10.76 -2.20 0.63
CA GLY A 37 11.22 -0.92 1.18
C GLY A 37 11.86 0.00 0.14
N VAL A 38 12.66 -0.55 -0.77
CA VAL A 38 13.25 0.22 -1.89
C VAL A 38 12.15 0.76 -2.81
N ALA A 39 11.19 -0.08 -3.21
CA ALA A 39 10.06 0.35 -4.02
C ALA A 39 9.19 1.40 -3.32
N PHE A 40 8.92 1.22 -2.03
CA PHE A 40 8.16 2.14 -1.19
C PHE A 40 8.81 3.52 -1.13
N ALA A 41 10.12 3.58 -0.86
CA ALA A 41 10.86 4.83 -0.79
C ALA A 41 10.91 5.56 -2.14
N ASN A 42 11.16 4.82 -3.23
CA ASN A 42 11.18 5.39 -4.58
C ASN A 42 9.81 5.96 -4.97
N GLN A 43 8.74 5.20 -4.73
CA GLN A 43 7.38 5.62 -5.09
C GLN A 43 6.92 6.81 -4.27
N LEU A 44 7.21 6.87 -2.97
CA LEU A 44 6.83 8.02 -2.13
C LEU A 44 7.51 9.32 -2.61
N GLY A 45 8.75 9.24 -3.09
CA GLY A 45 9.47 10.39 -3.66
C GLY A 45 9.05 10.78 -5.09
N ASP A 46 8.54 9.83 -5.88
CA ASP A 46 8.15 10.02 -7.27
C ASP A 46 6.67 10.44 -7.41
N GLN A 47 6.39 11.72 -7.21
CA GLN A 47 5.04 12.29 -7.38
C GLN A 47 4.77 12.63 -8.84
N ASN A 48 3.62 12.19 -9.36
CA ASN A 48 3.22 12.44 -10.74
C ASN A 48 1.88 13.17 -10.79
N ASN A 49 1.67 14.01 -11.82
CA ASN A 49 0.41 14.73 -12.00
C ASN A 49 -0.75 13.73 -12.14
N GLY A 50 -1.78 13.89 -11.30
CA GLY A 50 -2.93 12.98 -11.23
C GLY A 50 -2.69 11.71 -10.39
N HIS A 51 -1.48 11.47 -9.88
CA HIS A 51 -1.10 10.26 -9.15
C HIS A 51 -0.25 10.58 -7.91
N SER A 52 -0.83 11.32 -6.96
CA SER A 52 -0.19 11.58 -5.68
C SER A 52 -0.08 10.29 -4.85
N LYS A 53 1.08 10.08 -4.25
CA LYS A 53 1.38 8.90 -3.42
C LYS A 53 1.64 9.39 -2.01
N VAL A 54 0.84 8.95 -1.04
CA VAL A 54 0.87 9.39 0.35
C VAL A 54 0.82 8.20 1.29
N LEU A 55 1.21 8.42 2.55
CA LEU A 55 1.03 7.41 3.60
C LEU A 55 -0.45 7.27 3.95
N ALA A 56 -0.90 6.04 4.15
CA ALA A 56 -2.20 5.77 4.73
C ALA A 56 -2.21 6.16 6.22
N ILE A 57 -3.24 6.91 6.62
CA ILE A 57 -3.47 7.32 8.01
C ILE A 57 -4.86 6.86 8.45
N MET A 58 -4.98 6.39 9.69
CA MET A 58 -6.28 6.06 10.28
C MET A 58 -7.07 7.34 10.57
N ASN A 59 -6.37 8.38 11.04
CA ASN A 59 -6.89 9.70 11.39
C ASN A 59 -5.78 10.74 11.22
N THR A 60 -6.12 12.03 11.30
CA THR A 60 -5.14 13.13 11.34
C THR A 60 -4.07 12.85 12.38
N ASP A 61 -2.80 12.95 11.98
CA ASP A 61 -1.61 12.69 12.80
C ASP A 61 -1.49 11.25 13.34
N ILE A 62 -2.27 10.28 12.81
CA ILE A 62 -2.24 8.87 13.23
C ILE A 62 -2.04 7.96 12.01
N MET A 63 -0.77 7.62 11.73
CA MET A 63 -0.42 6.68 10.65
C MET A 63 -0.78 5.23 10.99
N VAL A 64 -1.08 4.42 9.97
CA VAL A 64 -1.22 2.97 10.15
C VAL A 64 0.15 2.29 10.34
N LYS A 65 0.15 1.13 11.01
CA LYS A 65 1.32 0.25 11.14
C LYS A 65 0.91 -1.20 10.74
N PRO A 66 1.64 -1.87 9.83
CA PRO A 66 2.86 -1.43 9.13
C PRO A 66 2.64 -0.19 8.23
N ALA A 67 3.72 0.54 7.91
CA ALA A 67 3.63 1.70 7.02
C ALA A 67 3.08 1.26 5.66
N THR A 68 2.08 1.99 5.18
CA THR A 68 1.33 1.71 3.95
C THR A 68 1.20 3.01 3.18
#